data_AF-A0A233HMR3-F1
#
_entry.id   AF-A0A233HMR3-F1
#
_cell.length_a   1.000
_cell.length_b   1.000
_cell.length_c   1.000
_cell.angle_alpha   90.00
_cell.angle_beta   90.00
_cell.angle_gamma   90.00
#
_symmetry.space_group_name_H-M   'P 1'
#
loop_
_entity.id
_entity.type
_entity.pdbx_description
1 polymer ?
#
loop_
_entity_poly.entity_id
_entity_poly.type
_entity_poly.pdbx_seq_one_letter_code
_entity_poly.pdbx_strand_id
1 'polypeptide(L)'
;MGRPAGFGGCSSKYQPEEVLGRKVYKNTEDILPGKPEFVDSSVHPSVKSKVADGWTNVDLMKKGYAPIGPDGKQMNLHHIIGKEPGPMVEVVSSTHKKHHKALHGLIEDGNSFRNNAKLDYQYNRFRKDYWKSRSLDFL
;
A
#
# COMPACT_ATOMS: atom_id res chain seq x y z
N MET A 1 21.45 27.16 30.26
CA MET A 1 20.41 26.45 29.49
C MET A 1 20.98 26.07 28.13
N GLY A 2 21.28 24.78 27.89
CA GLY A 2 21.64 24.27 26.56
C GLY A 2 20.40 23.67 25.90
N ARG A 3 20.07 24.11 24.68
CA ARG A 3 18.98 23.53 23.87
C ARG A 3 19.35 22.07 23.57
N PRO A 4 18.46 21.08 23.72
CA PRO A 4 18.79 19.73 23.31
C PRO A 4 18.87 19.70 21.79
N ALA A 5 19.96 19.13 21.29
CA ALA A 5 20.14 18.84 19.88
C ALA A 5 19.01 17.91 19.41
N GLY A 6 18.29 18.33 18.37
CA GLY A 6 17.29 17.50 17.73
C GLY A 6 17.96 16.25 17.17
N PHE A 7 17.46 15.08 17.58
CA PHE A 7 17.75 13.83 16.89
C PHE A 7 17.21 13.95 15.46
N GLY A 8 18.10 14.21 14.50
CA GLY A 8 17.83 13.97 13.10
C GLY A 8 17.62 12.48 12.91
N GLY A 9 16.37 12.03 13.00
CA GLY A 9 16.00 10.65 12.72
C GLY A 9 16.27 10.35 11.25
N CYS A 10 17.11 9.36 10.98
CA CYS A 10 17.17 8.73 9.67
C CYS A 10 15.75 8.23 9.34
N SER A 11 15.03 8.92 8.45
CA SER A 11 13.71 8.45 8.02
C SER A 11 13.92 7.16 7.23
N SER A 12 13.54 6.02 7.80
CA SER A 12 13.49 4.77 7.05
C SER A 12 12.36 4.85 6.03
N LYS A 13 12.62 4.38 4.81
CA LYS A 13 11.63 4.28 3.71
C LYS A 13 10.30 3.71 4.18
N TYR A 14 10.34 2.76 5.11
CA TYR A 14 9.18 2.19 5.77
C TYR A 14 9.04 2.66 7.21
N GLN A 15 7.87 3.22 7.55
CA GLN A 15 7.52 3.61 8.91
C GLN A 15 6.33 2.79 9.43
N PRO A 16 6.45 2.13 10.60
CA PRO A 16 5.37 1.34 11.17
C PRO A 16 4.32 2.22 11.86
N GLU A 17 3.05 1.92 11.64
CA GLU A 17 1.91 2.56 12.30
C GLU A 17 0.78 1.55 12.55
N GLU A 18 0.01 1.73 13.63
CA GLU A 18 -1.22 0.97 13.86
C GLU A 18 -2.38 1.63 13.13
N VAL A 19 -2.91 0.95 12.11
CA VAL A 19 -4.02 1.44 11.29
C VAL A 19 -5.14 0.41 11.31
N LEU A 20 -6.33 0.81 11.79
CA LEU A 20 -7.51 -0.06 11.87
C LEU A 20 -7.25 -1.40 12.60
N GLY A 21 -6.45 -1.35 13.67
CA GLY A 21 -6.09 -2.52 14.49
C GLY A 21 -5.04 -3.44 13.86
N ARG A 22 -4.26 -2.95 12.89
CA ARG A 22 -3.14 -3.70 12.30
C ARG A 22 -1.90 -2.82 12.18
N LYS A 23 -0.75 -3.41 12.47
CA LYS A 23 0.55 -2.82 12.15
C LYS A 23 0.74 -2.77 10.63
N VAL A 24 0.92 -1.57 10.09
CA VAL A 24 1.23 -1.33 8.68
C VAL A 24 2.55 -0.58 8.55
N TYR A 25 3.44 -1.08 7.70
CA TYR A 25 4.69 -0.41 7.34
C TYR A 25 4.43 0.46 6.11
N LYS A 26 4.18 1.76 6.34
CA LYS A 26 3.89 2.77 5.33
C LYS A 26 5.15 3.15 4.57
N ASN A 27 5.06 3.23 3.25
CA ASN A 27 6.10 3.75 2.38
C ASN A 27 6.04 5.28 2.39
N THR A 28 7.13 5.91 2.79
CA THR A 28 7.24 7.37 2.96
C THR A 28 7.83 8.09 1.74
N GLU A 29 8.28 7.35 0.73
CA GLU A 29 8.99 7.89 -0.43
C GLU A 29 8.23 7.72 -1.74
N ASP A 30 7.62 6.55 -1.97
CA ASP A 30 7.11 6.15 -3.28
C ASP A 30 5.62 6.53 -3.51
N ILE A 31 4.96 7.17 -2.55
CA ILE A 31 3.57 7.61 -2.68
C ILE A 31 3.53 9.13 -2.77
N LEU A 32 3.30 9.64 -3.97
CA LEU A 32 3.11 11.06 -4.23
C LEU A 32 1.61 11.40 -4.19
N PRO A 33 1.17 12.51 -3.58
CA PRO A 33 -0.26 12.82 -3.44
C PRO A 33 -0.93 13.30 -4.73
N GLY A 34 -0.16 13.86 -5.67
CA GLY A 34 -0.66 14.52 -6.87
C GLY A 34 -1.18 13.59 -7.97
N LYS A 35 -1.40 14.16 -9.15
CA LYS A 35 -1.74 13.39 -10.36
C LYS A 35 -0.55 12.50 -10.75
N PRO A 36 -0.76 11.19 -10.98
CA PRO A 36 0.30 10.31 -11.46
C PRO A 36 0.89 10.81 -12.79
N GLU A 37 2.21 10.84 -12.90
CA GLU A 37 2.92 11.25 -14.13
C GLU A 37 2.73 10.23 -15.26
N PHE A 38 2.72 8.94 -14.90
CA PHE A 38 2.58 7.82 -15.80
C PHE A 38 1.66 6.76 -15.20
N VAL A 39 0.86 6.12 -16.05
CA VAL A 39 0.01 4.98 -15.67
C VAL A 39 0.27 3.84 -16.64
N ASP A 40 0.75 2.72 -16.13
CA ASP A 40 1.09 1.54 -16.92
C ASP A 40 -0.18 0.92 -17.54
N SER A 41 -0.05 0.39 -18.75
CA SER A 41 -1.17 -0.18 -19.51
C SER A 41 -1.85 -1.35 -18.79
N SER A 42 -1.15 -2.05 -17.91
CA SER A 42 -1.67 -3.15 -17.09
C SER A 42 -2.60 -2.72 -15.95
N VAL A 43 -2.65 -1.43 -15.62
CA VAL A 43 -3.59 -0.91 -14.63
C VAL A 43 -5.02 -1.09 -15.13
N HIS A 44 -5.91 -1.47 -14.20
CA HIS A 44 -7.31 -1.73 -14.52
C HIS A 44 -7.97 -0.53 -15.22
N PRO A 45 -8.74 -0.72 -16.32
CA PRO A 45 -9.32 0.37 -17.11
C PRO A 45 -10.11 1.40 -16.29
N SER A 46 -10.84 0.95 -15.26
CA SER A 46 -11.63 1.85 -14.41
C SER A 46 -10.80 2.80 -13.54
N VAL A 47 -9.54 2.45 -13.24
CA VAL A 47 -8.58 3.32 -12.53
C VAL A 47 -7.90 4.24 -13.54
N LYS A 48 -7.51 3.71 -14.71
CA LYS A 48 -6.94 4.52 -15.80
C LYS A 48 -7.89 5.65 -16.23
N SER A 49 -9.18 5.36 -16.40
CA SER A 49 -10.20 6.37 -16.71
C SER A 49 -10.24 7.48 -15.66
N LYS A 50 -10.22 7.14 -14.37
CA LYS A 50 -10.24 8.15 -13.29
C LYS A 50 -9.03 9.08 -13.35
N VAL A 51 -7.83 8.52 -13.54
CA VAL A 51 -6.61 9.32 -13.67
C VAL A 51 -6.64 10.19 -14.94
N ALA A 52 -7.18 9.67 -16.03
CA ALA A 52 -7.42 10.44 -17.26
C ALA A 52 -8.41 11.59 -17.03
N ASP A 53 -9.44 11.37 -16.22
CA ASP A 53 -10.43 12.36 -15.77
C ASP A 53 -9.86 13.35 -14.73
N GLY A 54 -8.56 13.28 -14.42
CA GLY A 54 -7.85 14.22 -13.57
C GLY A 54 -7.70 13.82 -12.11
N TRP A 55 -8.06 12.59 -11.72
CA TRP A 55 -7.93 12.15 -10.34
C TRP A 55 -6.46 12.07 -9.91
N THR A 56 -6.19 12.59 -8.72
CA THR A 56 -4.91 12.45 -8.03
C THR A 56 -4.81 11.14 -7.26
N ASN A 57 -3.62 10.81 -6.77
CA ASN A 57 -3.43 9.69 -5.85
C ASN A 57 -4.23 9.87 -4.55
N VAL A 58 -4.38 11.10 -4.05
CA VAL A 58 -5.25 11.38 -2.91
C VAL A 58 -6.72 11.09 -3.24
N ASP A 59 -7.20 11.43 -4.44
CA ASP A 59 -8.59 11.15 -4.85
C ASP A 59 -8.85 9.65 -4.98
N LEU A 60 -7.88 8.90 -5.54
CA LEU A 60 -7.92 7.44 -5.59
C LEU A 60 -8.05 6.87 -4.16
N MET A 61 -7.17 7.30 -3.26
CA MET A 61 -7.14 6.84 -1.87
C MET A 61 -8.43 7.19 -1.11
N LYS A 62 -8.96 8.41 -1.24
CA LYS A 62 -10.25 8.83 -0.66
C LYS A 62 -11.43 7.94 -1.07
N LYS A 63 -11.34 7.29 -2.24
CA LYS A 63 -12.35 6.32 -2.72
C LYS A 63 -11.99 4.86 -2.41
N GLY A 64 -10.87 4.63 -1.74
CA GLY A 64 -10.38 3.31 -1.31
C GLY A 64 -9.60 2.55 -2.38
N TYR A 65 -9.15 3.24 -3.43
CA TYR A 65 -8.21 2.68 -4.40
C TYR A 65 -6.78 2.89 -3.92
N ALA A 66 -5.91 1.92 -4.21
CA ALA A 66 -4.48 2.11 -4.01
C ALA A 66 -3.98 3.24 -4.94
N PRO A 67 -3.05 4.09 -4.47
CA PRO A 67 -2.42 5.11 -5.29
C PRO A 67 -1.54 4.45 -6.37
N ILE A 68 -1.26 5.20 -7.44
CA ILE A 68 -0.27 4.84 -8.46
C ILE A 68 1.12 5.17 -7.92
N GLY A 69 1.99 4.16 -7.87
CA GLY A 69 3.38 4.28 -7.49
C GLY A 69 4.28 4.71 -8.65
N PRO A 70 5.61 4.80 -8.43
CA PRO A 70 6.57 5.32 -9.40
C PRO A 70 6.73 4.44 -10.64
N ASP A 71 6.32 3.17 -10.58
CA ASP A 71 6.33 2.26 -11.72
C ASP A 71 5.04 2.34 -12.58
N GLY A 72 4.20 3.36 -12.33
CA GLY A 72 2.94 3.58 -13.02
C GLY A 72 1.85 2.56 -12.66
N LYS A 73 2.07 1.71 -11.65
CA LYS A 73 1.10 0.69 -11.21
C LYS A 73 0.56 1.04 -9.85
N GLN A 74 -0.60 0.45 -9.51
CA GLN A 74 -1.13 0.59 -8.17
C GLN A 74 -0.18 -0.01 -7.13
N MET A 75 0.05 0.72 -6.03
CA MET A 75 0.80 0.22 -4.88
C MET A 75 0.13 -1.03 -4.31
N ASN A 76 0.95 -2.01 -3.90
CA ASN A 76 0.46 -3.22 -3.27
C ASN A 76 0.47 -3.06 -1.75
N LEU A 77 -0.59 -3.54 -1.11
CA LEU A 77 -0.64 -3.74 0.34
C LEU A 77 -0.43 -5.24 0.60
N HIS A 78 0.75 -5.61 1.08
CA HIS A 78 1.19 -7.00 1.16
C HIS A 78 1.24 -7.48 2.62
N HIS A 79 0.79 -8.72 2.88
CA HIS A 79 0.94 -9.38 4.18
C HIS A 79 2.37 -9.86 4.39
N ILE A 80 3.02 -9.44 5.47
CA ILE A 80 4.43 -9.81 5.72
C ILE A 80 4.60 -11.31 6.00
N ILE A 81 3.62 -11.93 6.68
CA ILE A 81 3.70 -13.35 7.12
C ILE A 81 2.62 -14.24 6.50
N GLY A 82 1.94 -13.76 5.44
CA GLY A 82 0.88 -14.53 4.75
C GLY A 82 -0.38 -14.86 5.56
N LYS A 83 -0.52 -14.33 6.80
CA LYS A 83 -1.67 -14.55 7.69
C LYS A 83 -2.65 -13.39 7.64
N GLU A 84 -3.95 -13.70 7.69
CA GLU A 84 -5.04 -12.72 7.76
C GLU A 84 -5.91 -12.99 9.00
N PRO A 85 -6.10 -12.01 9.91
CA PRO A 85 -5.46 -10.70 9.95
C PRO A 85 -3.96 -10.79 10.28
N GLY A 86 -3.17 -9.84 9.79
CA GLY A 86 -1.73 -9.80 10.04
C GLY A 86 -1.08 -8.46 9.67
N PRO A 87 0.21 -8.29 9.98
CA PRO A 87 0.95 -7.08 9.66
C PRO A 87 1.15 -6.91 8.15
N MET A 88 1.09 -5.66 7.70
CA MET A 88 1.07 -5.29 6.28
C MET A 88 2.22 -4.36 5.90
N VAL A 89 2.61 -4.36 4.65
CA VAL A 89 3.61 -3.43 4.10
C VAL A 89 3.16 -2.89 2.75
N GLU A 90 3.36 -1.60 2.52
CA GLU A 90 3.16 -0.96 1.21
C GLU A 90 4.35 -1.27 0.30
N VAL A 91 4.13 -1.80 -0.91
CA VAL A 91 5.23 -2.18 -1.81
C VAL A 91 4.92 -1.75 -3.24
N VAL A 92 5.92 -1.20 -3.93
CA VAL A 92 5.85 -0.92 -5.37
C VAL A 92 5.59 -2.22 -6.14
N SER A 93 4.69 -2.20 -7.13
CA SER A 93 4.20 -3.42 -7.78
C SER A 93 5.32 -4.22 -8.45
N SER A 94 6.25 -3.54 -9.11
CA SER A 94 7.43 -4.15 -9.74
C SER A 94 8.37 -4.78 -8.72
N THR A 95 8.59 -4.16 -7.56
CA THR A 95 9.36 -4.74 -6.45
C THR A 95 8.69 -6.02 -5.94
N HIS A 96 7.38 -6.00 -5.71
CA HIS A 96 6.63 -7.19 -5.30
C HIS A 96 6.76 -8.32 -6.34
N LYS A 97 6.70 -8.00 -7.64
CA LYS A 97 6.88 -8.98 -8.72
C LYS A 97 8.31 -9.56 -8.73
N LYS A 98 9.33 -8.70 -8.63
CA LYS A 98 10.74 -9.10 -8.64
C LYS A 98 11.10 -10.01 -7.47
N HIS A 99 10.55 -9.72 -6.30
CA HIS A 99 10.85 -10.46 -5.06
C HIS A 99 9.75 -11.44 -4.65
N HIS A 100 8.85 -11.80 -5.58
CA HIS A 100 7.70 -12.66 -5.30
C HIS A 100 8.07 -13.96 -4.56
N LYS A 101 9.14 -14.65 -4.97
CA LYS A 101 9.60 -15.88 -4.31
C LYS A 101 10.06 -15.64 -2.86
N ALA A 102 10.72 -14.53 -2.57
CA ALA A 102 11.13 -14.21 -1.20
C ALA A 102 9.94 -13.79 -0.33
N LEU A 103 8.95 -13.15 -0.93
CA LEU A 103 7.74 -12.68 -0.24
C LEU A 103 6.70 -13.79 -0.01
N HIS A 104 6.63 -14.79 -0.88
CA HIS A 104 5.62 -15.85 -0.84
C HIS A 104 6.18 -17.27 -0.66
N GLY A 105 7.50 -17.48 -0.72
CA GLY A 105 8.12 -18.80 -0.75
C GLY A 105 8.00 -19.62 0.54
N LEU A 106 7.47 -19.02 1.62
CA LEU A 106 7.20 -19.70 2.90
C LEU A 106 5.70 -20.00 3.11
N ILE A 107 4.83 -19.54 2.20
CA ILE A 107 3.41 -19.86 2.25
C ILE A 107 3.26 -21.22 1.58
N GLU A 108 3.00 -22.28 2.37
CA GLU A 108 2.76 -23.62 1.84
C GLU A 108 1.69 -23.59 0.73
N ASP A 109 1.97 -24.30 -0.36
CA ASP A 109 1.10 -24.37 -1.53
C ASP A 109 -0.33 -24.80 -1.11
N GLY A 110 -1.28 -23.87 -1.18
CA GLY A 110 -2.71 -24.11 -0.87
C GLY A 110 -3.24 -23.43 0.40
N ASN A 111 -2.38 -23.00 1.33
CA ASN A 111 -2.78 -22.40 2.61
C ASN A 111 -2.97 -20.87 2.56
N SER A 112 -3.20 -20.31 1.37
CA SER A 112 -3.48 -18.89 1.20
C SER A 112 -4.79 -18.50 1.87
N PHE A 113 -4.79 -17.44 2.68
CA PHE A 113 -6.01 -16.88 3.26
C PHE A 113 -7.07 -16.54 2.21
N ARG A 114 -6.65 -16.31 0.95
CA ARG A 114 -7.55 -16.01 -0.18
C ARG A 114 -8.48 -17.17 -0.55
N ASN A 115 -8.13 -18.41 -0.18
CA ASN A 115 -8.98 -19.57 -0.38
C ASN A 115 -10.14 -19.62 0.63
N ASN A 116 -10.08 -18.81 1.70
CA ASN A 116 -11.16 -18.67 2.67
C ASN A 116 -11.94 -17.37 2.39
N ALA A 117 -13.18 -17.50 1.93
CA ALA A 117 -14.03 -16.35 1.57
C ALA A 117 -14.20 -15.32 2.70
N LYS A 118 -14.23 -15.76 3.97
CA LYS A 118 -14.33 -14.86 5.13
C LYS A 118 -13.04 -14.05 5.31
N LEU A 119 -11.88 -14.67 5.14
CA LEU A 119 -10.59 -13.99 5.27
C LEU A 119 -10.34 -13.07 4.06
N ASP A 120 -10.65 -13.51 2.85
CA ASP A 120 -10.56 -12.68 1.65
C ASP A 120 -11.44 -11.43 1.75
N TYR A 121 -12.70 -11.59 2.19
CA TYR A 121 -13.60 -10.46 2.42
C TYR A 121 -13.06 -9.49 3.47
N GLN A 122 -12.54 -10.01 4.59
CA GLN A 122 -11.93 -9.19 5.64
C GLN A 122 -10.74 -8.39 5.11
N TYR A 123 -9.86 -9.03 4.36
CA TYR A 123 -8.71 -8.36 3.76
C TYR A 123 -9.14 -7.28 2.76
N ASN A 124 -10.09 -7.60 1.86
CA ASN A 124 -10.55 -6.64 0.85
C ASN A 124 -11.24 -5.42 1.48
N ARG A 125 -11.99 -5.62 2.56
CA ARG A 125 -12.56 -4.53 3.35
C ARG A 125 -11.47 -3.69 4.01
N PHE A 126 -10.54 -4.33 4.72
CA PHE A 126 -9.41 -3.65 5.35
C PHE A 126 -8.61 -2.84 4.33
N ARG A 127 -8.26 -3.42 3.18
CA ARG A 127 -7.50 -2.73 2.13
C ARG A 127 -8.20 -1.47 1.64
N LYS A 128 -9.52 -1.53 1.41
CA LYS A 128 -10.29 -0.37 0.96
C LYS A 128 -10.30 0.74 2.01
N ASP A 129 -10.54 0.39 3.27
CA ASP A 129 -10.63 1.37 4.35
C ASP A 129 -9.25 1.90 4.77
N TYR A 130 -8.21 1.08 4.65
CA TYR A 130 -6.81 1.46 4.80
C TYR A 130 -6.45 2.58 3.82
N TRP A 131 -6.71 2.43 2.52
CA TRP A 131 -6.36 3.47 1.56
C TRP A 131 -7.11 4.77 1.80
N LYS A 132 -8.36 4.72 2.25
CA LYS A 132 -9.08 5.93 2.68
C LYS A 132 -8.38 6.60 3.86
N SER A 133 -7.98 5.82 4.88
CA SER A 133 -7.22 6.34 6.01
C SER A 133 -5.89 6.93 5.57
N ARG A 134 -5.16 6.25 4.68
CA ARG A 134 -3.86 6.67 4.14
C ARG A 134 -3.95 8.01 3.40
N SER A 135 -5.11 8.36 2.83
CA SER A 135 -5.31 9.67 2.20
C SER A 135 -5.17 10.85 3.15
N LEU A 136 -5.41 10.65 4.45
CA LEU A 136 -5.34 11.69 5.48
C LEU A 136 -3.90 12.13 5.78
N ASP A 137 -2.92 11.29 5.47
CA ASP A 137 -1.50 11.61 5.67
C ASP A 137 -0.99 12.70 4.69
N PHE A 138 -1.83 13.12 3.74
CA PHE A 138 -1.50 14.07 2.67
C PHE A 138 -2.45 15.30 2.65
N LEU A 139 -3.22 15.50 3.72
CA LEU A 139 -4.09 16.67 3.93
C LEU A 139 -3.45 17.63 4.94
#